data_AF-L0JY65-F1
#
_entry.id   AF-L0JY65-F1
#
_cell.length_a   1.000
_cell.length_b   1.000
_cell.length_c   1.000
_cell.angle_alpha   90.00
_cell.angle_beta   90.00
_cell.angle_gamma   90.00
#
_symmetry.space_group_name_H-M   'P 1'
#
loop_
_entity.id
_entity.type
_entity.pdbx_description
1 polymer ?
#
loop_
_entity_poly.entity_id
_entity_poly.type
_entity_poly.pdbx_seq_one_letter_code
_entity_poly.pdbx_strand_id
1 'polypeptide(L)'
;MTLNRSETIDRRRVIRAIGAGGVVALAGCAGDEDADDDSEEIDDEMDDADEEPEEELASLEETPTGESLSDEDIQALVDAFDDDPMNEAQQEVEGDERSYTPRHVWKWVSDENLIGLHFDEPNPEEATELDYITIGQKGLFTEESQPDEEFTHFHQHTADSWEGGHGGETGDEGYWLTHIAVREIEYPFHDEPIEPQVDYGFMPTPPEEGSEGHDVDWEAPDGGEGDLDDEDRNELIEIFDDEWTNEDQQEADGRTPSHVWKWVSEDTGLFLHWDEPNVEEAENLIYFGMGERGQFTSDDIPAGQAEDFTHFHKHEADSWEAGHGAQDPEQWGYWLIHHATRDHEMPWGDVEVGIDREFMPTPVEE
;
A
#
# COMPACT_ATOMS: atom_id res chain seq x y z
N MET A 1 -31.07 38.10 -23.38
CA MET A 1 -30.93 39.04 -22.24
C MET A 1 -29.94 38.40 -21.29
N THR A 2 -29.04 39.16 -20.69
CA THR A 2 -28.07 38.65 -19.72
C THR A 2 -28.74 38.36 -18.38
N LEU A 3 -28.27 37.29 -17.72
CA LEU A 3 -28.44 37.05 -16.28
C LEU A 3 -27.05 36.85 -15.70
N ASN A 4 -26.77 37.48 -14.57
CA ASN A 4 -25.48 37.37 -13.90
C ASN A 4 -25.43 36.01 -13.17
N ARG A 5 -24.29 35.30 -13.24
CA ARG A 5 -23.85 34.45 -12.11
C ARG A 5 -23.25 35.37 -11.05
N SER A 6 -23.44 35.02 -9.77
CA SER A 6 -22.89 35.80 -8.65
C SER A 6 -21.42 35.46 -8.45
N GLU A 7 -20.66 36.40 -7.87
CA GLU A 7 -19.33 36.13 -7.32
C GLU A 7 -19.44 35.29 -6.04
N THR A 8 -18.53 34.33 -5.86
CA THR A 8 -18.27 33.61 -4.60
C THR A 8 -16.76 33.49 -4.36
N ILE A 9 -16.16 34.61 -3.94
CA ILE A 9 -15.08 34.71 -2.95
C ILE A 9 -13.96 33.64 -3.04
N ASP A 10 -12.93 33.95 -3.84
CA ASP A 10 -11.57 33.40 -3.69
C ASP A 10 -11.01 33.76 -2.29
N ARG A 11 -10.36 32.79 -1.63
CA ARG A 11 -9.94 32.89 -0.23
C ARG A 11 -8.68 32.11 0.19
N ARG A 12 -7.71 31.84 -0.68
CA ARG A 12 -6.37 31.33 -0.25
C ARG A 12 -5.20 31.95 -1.03
N ARG A 13 -4.90 33.22 -0.74
CA ARG A 13 -3.61 33.87 -1.08
C ARG A 13 -3.15 34.88 -0.03
N VAL A 14 -2.07 34.57 0.68
CA VAL A 14 -0.97 35.49 1.09
C VAL A 14 0.22 34.70 1.67
N ILE A 15 1.15 34.36 0.77
CA ILE A 15 2.61 34.51 0.89
C ILE A 15 3.26 34.14 2.25
N ARG A 16 4.12 33.12 2.22
CA ARG A 16 5.55 33.30 2.55
C ARG A 16 6.46 32.27 1.85
N ALA A 17 7.60 32.75 1.37
CA ALA A 17 8.67 31.91 0.85
C ALA A 17 9.92 32.08 1.74
N ILE A 18 10.42 30.95 2.24
CA ILE A 18 11.72 30.57 2.82
C ILE A 18 11.58 29.05 2.93
N GLY A 19 12.49 28.21 2.45
CA GLY A 19 13.74 28.45 1.73
C GLY A 19 14.64 27.23 1.86
N ALA A 20 14.91 26.55 0.74
CA ALA A 20 15.42 25.17 0.71
C ALA A 20 16.62 24.88 1.64
N GLY A 21 16.54 23.73 2.29
CA GLY A 21 17.57 23.20 3.19
C GLY A 21 17.07 21.95 3.90
N GLY A 22 17.06 20.81 3.20
CA GLY A 22 16.69 19.52 3.77
C GLY A 22 17.55 19.17 4.99
N VAL A 23 16.91 18.60 6.02
CA VAL A 23 17.55 18.17 7.26
C VAL A 23 17.14 16.73 7.52
N VAL A 24 18.00 15.79 7.13
CA VAL A 24 17.83 14.37 7.48
C VAL A 24 17.90 14.24 9.00
N ALA A 25 16.78 13.84 9.62
CA ALA A 25 16.60 13.79 11.06
C ALA A 25 17.10 12.46 11.66
N LEU A 26 18.42 12.22 11.61
CA LEU A 26 19.03 11.02 12.21
C LEU A 26 18.89 11.04 13.75
N ALA A 27 17.99 10.23 14.29
CA ALA A 27 17.71 10.08 15.73
C ALA A 27 18.17 8.71 16.28
N GLY A 28 19.41 8.30 15.99
CA GLY A 28 20.00 7.06 16.52
C GLY A 28 20.34 7.14 18.02
N CYS A 29 19.81 6.22 18.81
CA CYS A 29 20.02 6.16 20.27
C CYS A 29 21.43 5.69 20.68
N ALA A 30 22.05 6.34 21.68
CA ALA A 30 23.27 5.85 22.34
C ALA A 30 23.57 6.49 23.72
N GLY A 31 23.55 5.69 24.79
CA GLY A 31 24.54 5.77 25.90
C GLY A 31 25.70 4.78 25.62
N ASP A 32 26.73 4.56 26.44
CA ASP A 32 27.27 5.18 27.68
C ASP A 32 28.80 4.79 27.72
N GLU A 33 29.70 5.01 28.70
CA GLU A 33 29.70 5.46 30.11
C GLU A 33 30.70 6.62 30.29
N ASP A 34 30.49 7.50 31.30
CA ASP A 34 31.60 7.93 32.18
C ASP A 34 31.12 8.60 33.49
N ALA A 35 31.64 8.14 34.63
CA ALA A 35 31.24 8.56 35.97
C ALA A 35 32.26 9.49 36.65
N ASP A 36 31.82 10.31 37.61
CA ASP A 36 32.72 10.84 38.64
C ASP A 36 32.02 11.01 40.00
N ASP A 37 32.82 10.96 41.08
CA ASP A 37 32.42 10.79 42.48
C ASP A 37 32.33 12.12 43.25
N ASP A 38 31.24 12.37 43.97
CA ASP A 38 31.28 13.19 45.20
C ASP A 38 30.07 12.91 46.12
N SER A 39 30.31 12.92 47.43
CA SER A 39 29.34 12.47 48.45
C SER A 39 28.98 13.57 49.46
N GLU A 40 27.71 13.67 49.85
CA GLU A 40 27.28 14.19 51.17
C GLU A 40 26.05 13.42 51.70
N GLU A 41 25.85 13.45 53.03
CA GLU A 41 24.77 12.76 53.74
C GLU A 41 23.45 13.57 53.68
N ILE A 42 22.32 12.90 53.45
CA ILE A 42 20.96 13.46 53.63
C ILE A 42 20.14 12.49 54.49
N ASP A 43 19.30 13.02 55.39
CA ASP A 43 18.57 12.28 56.45
C ASP A 43 17.44 11.37 55.93
N ASP A 44 17.08 10.36 56.74
CA ASP A 44 15.88 9.54 56.58
C ASP A 44 14.58 10.37 56.73
N GLU A 45 13.85 10.62 55.63
CA GLU A 45 12.38 10.78 55.69
C GLU A 45 11.71 9.75 54.75
N MET A 46 11.08 8.74 55.36
CA MET A 46 10.16 7.81 54.70
C MET A 46 8.73 8.35 54.79
N ASP A 47 8.20 8.91 53.71
CA ASP A 47 6.80 8.85 53.28
C ASP A 47 6.64 9.75 52.05
N ASP A 48 7.01 9.24 50.89
CA ASP A 48 6.08 9.04 49.77
C ASP A 48 6.73 8.00 48.85
N ALA A 49 5.95 7.00 48.42
CA ALA A 49 6.34 6.20 47.27
C ALA A 49 5.85 6.99 46.07
N ASP A 50 6.77 7.60 45.31
CA ASP A 50 6.46 8.01 43.95
C ASP A 50 6.04 6.73 43.21
N GLU A 51 4.73 6.60 42.99
CA GLU A 51 4.19 5.72 41.97
C GLU A 51 4.73 6.28 40.66
N GLU A 52 5.78 5.64 40.10
CA GLU A 52 6.21 5.83 38.71
C GLU A 52 4.92 5.87 37.88
N PRO A 53 4.66 6.95 37.12
CA PRO A 53 3.38 7.08 36.44
C PRO A 53 3.20 5.88 35.52
N GLU A 54 2.15 5.09 35.76
CA GLU A 54 1.74 4.04 34.82
C GLU A 54 1.52 4.74 33.48
N GLU A 55 2.39 4.45 32.49
CA GLU A 55 2.32 5.10 31.18
C GLU A 55 0.96 4.80 30.57
N GLU A 56 0.17 5.85 30.34
CA GLU A 56 -1.25 5.74 29.95
C GLU A 56 -1.30 5.24 28.51
N LEU A 57 -1.45 3.91 28.35
CA LEU A 57 -1.44 3.24 27.05
C LEU A 57 -2.55 3.79 26.15
N ALA A 58 -2.15 4.40 25.04
CA ALA A 58 -3.05 4.82 23.97
C ALA A 58 -3.58 3.60 23.17
N SER A 59 -4.61 3.81 22.35
CA SER A 59 -5.15 2.77 21.45
C SER A 59 -5.83 1.58 22.16
N LEU A 60 -6.30 1.75 23.41
CA LEU A 60 -7.02 0.70 24.16
C LEU A 60 -8.53 0.62 23.86
N GLU A 61 -9.12 1.62 23.20
CA GLU A 61 -10.46 1.47 22.62
C GLU A 61 -10.36 0.77 21.25
N GLU A 62 -11.46 0.23 20.74
CA GLU A 62 -11.46 -0.46 19.44
C GLU A 62 -11.24 0.54 18.30
N THR A 63 -10.28 0.28 17.40
CA THR A 63 -9.99 1.13 16.23
C THR A 63 -11.28 1.47 15.45
N PRO A 64 -11.52 2.73 15.05
CA PRO A 64 -12.67 3.09 14.22
C PRO A 64 -12.76 2.25 12.93
N THR A 65 -13.98 1.84 12.58
CA THR A 65 -14.29 1.15 11.31
C THR A 65 -14.27 2.12 10.13
N GLY A 66 -13.81 1.66 8.97
CA GLY A 66 -13.93 2.39 7.70
C GLY A 66 -15.36 2.47 7.15
N GLU A 67 -15.53 3.15 6.02
CA GLU A 67 -16.72 3.04 5.17
C GLU A 67 -16.34 2.30 3.87
N SER A 68 -17.09 1.25 3.48
CA SER A 68 -16.90 0.61 2.16
C SER A 68 -17.05 1.61 1.01
N LEU A 69 -16.33 1.37 -0.09
CA LEU A 69 -16.38 2.21 -1.30
C LEU A 69 -17.83 2.49 -1.75
N SER A 70 -18.14 3.75 -2.07
CA SER A 70 -19.42 4.12 -2.67
C SER A 70 -19.38 4.05 -4.20
N ASP A 71 -20.56 4.12 -4.85
CA ASP A 71 -20.70 4.32 -6.31
C ASP A 71 -19.81 5.46 -6.86
N GLU A 72 -19.50 6.48 -6.04
CA GLU A 72 -18.68 7.65 -6.44
C GLU A 72 -17.17 7.36 -6.28
N ASP A 73 -16.76 6.58 -5.26
CA ASP A 73 -15.37 6.16 -5.05
C ASP A 73 -14.94 5.09 -6.05
N ILE A 74 -15.80 4.10 -6.35
CA ILE A 74 -15.54 3.07 -7.37
C ILE A 74 -15.34 3.74 -8.73
N GLN A 75 -16.21 4.68 -9.12
CA GLN A 75 -16.05 5.40 -10.38
C GLN A 75 -14.75 6.23 -10.40
N ALA A 76 -14.38 6.89 -9.30
CA ALA A 76 -13.13 7.66 -9.24
C ALA A 76 -11.88 6.77 -9.36
N LEU A 77 -11.86 5.61 -8.69
CA LEU A 77 -10.79 4.62 -8.82
C LEU A 77 -10.72 4.04 -10.25
N VAL A 78 -11.86 3.78 -10.89
CA VAL A 78 -11.93 3.30 -12.28
C VAL A 78 -11.53 4.37 -13.30
N ASP A 79 -11.88 5.65 -13.06
CA ASP A 79 -11.48 6.77 -13.92
C ASP A 79 -9.98 7.11 -13.77
N ALA A 80 -9.36 6.83 -12.61
CA ALA A 80 -7.95 7.11 -12.32
C ALA A 80 -6.98 5.95 -12.64
N PHE A 81 -7.47 4.71 -12.75
CA PHE A 81 -6.72 3.52 -13.16
C PHE A 81 -7.02 3.18 -14.63
N ASP A 82 -6.81 4.16 -15.52
CA ASP A 82 -7.25 4.13 -16.92
C ASP A 82 -6.23 3.58 -17.93
N ASP A 83 -5.16 2.90 -17.47
CA ASP A 83 -4.14 2.34 -18.37
C ASP A 83 -4.51 0.97 -18.98
N ASP A 84 -4.06 0.77 -20.22
CA ASP A 84 -4.20 -0.47 -21.00
C ASP A 84 -2.84 -1.21 -21.15
N PRO A 85 -2.33 -1.92 -20.12
CA PRO A 85 -1.10 -2.70 -20.21
C PRO A 85 -1.24 -3.99 -21.06
N MET A 86 -2.47 -4.38 -21.43
CA MET A 86 -2.75 -5.52 -22.31
C MET A 86 -3.48 -5.08 -23.60
N ASN A 87 -3.14 -5.71 -24.72
CA ASN A 87 -3.66 -5.37 -26.05
C ASN A 87 -5.19 -5.50 -26.20
N GLU A 88 -5.79 -4.72 -27.13
CA GLU A 88 -7.23 -4.70 -27.52
C GLU A 88 -7.94 -6.07 -27.49
N ALA A 89 -7.29 -7.16 -27.92
CA ALA A 89 -7.88 -8.50 -27.96
C ALA A 89 -8.02 -9.19 -26.59
N GLN A 90 -7.40 -8.66 -25.53
CA GLN A 90 -7.58 -9.09 -24.14
C GLN A 90 -8.59 -8.21 -23.37
N GLN A 91 -9.03 -7.10 -23.97
CA GLN A 91 -10.06 -6.19 -23.44
C GLN A 91 -11.49 -6.59 -23.91
N GLU A 92 -11.63 -7.24 -25.07
CA GLU A 92 -12.90 -7.75 -25.61
C GLU A 92 -13.04 -9.28 -25.52
N VAL A 93 -14.26 -9.78 -25.27
CA VAL A 93 -14.62 -11.22 -25.35
C VAL A 93 -15.85 -11.40 -26.25
N GLU A 94 -15.82 -12.19 -27.33
CA GLU A 94 -16.96 -12.28 -28.26
C GLU A 94 -18.24 -12.91 -27.63
N GLY A 95 -19.20 -12.10 -27.18
CA GLY A 95 -20.48 -12.57 -26.63
C GLY A 95 -21.64 -11.55 -26.62
N ASP A 96 -22.77 -11.93 -27.20
CA ASP A 96 -23.98 -11.09 -27.40
C ASP A 96 -24.83 -10.88 -26.10
N GLU A 97 -24.20 -10.63 -24.94
CA GLU A 97 -24.86 -10.17 -23.69
C GLU A 97 -23.86 -9.52 -22.69
N ARG A 98 -23.20 -8.42 -23.11
CA ARG A 98 -22.18 -7.63 -22.35
C ARG A 98 -20.97 -8.45 -21.89
N SER A 99 -20.01 -8.57 -22.79
CA SER A 99 -18.64 -8.98 -22.50
C SER A 99 -17.86 -7.88 -21.79
N TYR A 100 -17.44 -8.15 -20.56
CA TYR A 100 -16.32 -7.45 -19.94
C TYR A 100 -15.41 -8.51 -19.31
N THR A 101 -14.13 -8.42 -19.60
CA THR A 101 -13.01 -8.98 -18.85
C THR A 101 -11.81 -8.14 -19.33
N PRO A 102 -11.02 -7.53 -18.44
CA PRO A 102 -10.90 -7.85 -17.02
C PRO A 102 -11.80 -7.06 -16.06
N ARG A 103 -11.94 -7.64 -14.86
CA ARG A 103 -12.33 -6.97 -13.60
C ARG A 103 -11.28 -5.99 -13.06
N HIS A 104 -10.14 -5.90 -13.75
CA HIS A 104 -8.95 -5.21 -13.33
C HIS A 104 -8.89 -3.86 -14.04
N VAL A 105 -8.62 -2.81 -13.27
CA VAL A 105 -8.19 -1.50 -13.78
C VAL A 105 -6.73 -1.30 -13.36
N TRP A 106 -5.94 -0.59 -14.16
CA TRP A 106 -4.49 -0.55 -14.02
C TRP A 106 -3.96 0.89 -14.04
N LYS A 107 -2.83 1.12 -13.37
CA LYS A 107 -2.09 2.38 -13.48
C LYS A 107 -0.60 2.09 -13.54
N TRP A 108 0.09 2.63 -14.55
CA TRP A 108 1.55 2.60 -14.60
C TRP A 108 2.13 3.46 -13.47
N VAL A 109 3.20 2.97 -12.87
CA VAL A 109 3.93 3.68 -11.82
C VAL A 109 5.42 3.80 -12.12
N SER A 110 5.97 3.02 -13.05
CA SER A 110 7.27 3.25 -13.67
C SER A 110 7.28 2.73 -15.12
N ASP A 111 8.41 2.85 -15.82
CA ASP A 111 8.65 2.22 -17.15
C ASP A 111 8.48 0.68 -17.12
N GLU A 112 8.56 0.05 -15.94
CA GLU A 112 8.59 -1.42 -15.77
C GLU A 112 7.50 -1.96 -14.82
N ASN A 113 6.87 -1.13 -13.99
CA ASN A 113 5.93 -1.55 -12.95
C ASN A 113 4.56 -0.86 -13.05
N LEU A 114 3.53 -1.60 -12.70
CA LEU A 114 2.13 -1.18 -12.66
C LEU A 114 1.46 -1.63 -11.35
N ILE A 115 0.41 -0.93 -10.97
CA ILE A 115 -0.51 -1.32 -9.91
C ILE A 115 -1.91 -1.54 -10.50
N GLY A 116 -2.76 -2.30 -9.80
CA GLY A 116 -4.12 -2.56 -10.25
C GLY A 116 -5.11 -2.87 -9.14
N LEU A 117 -6.39 -2.78 -9.49
CA LEU A 117 -7.55 -3.00 -8.62
C LEU A 117 -8.47 -4.04 -9.27
N HIS A 118 -8.75 -5.16 -8.59
CA HIS A 118 -9.60 -6.25 -9.08
C HIS A 118 -10.97 -6.18 -8.39
N PHE A 119 -12.03 -5.82 -9.13
CA PHE A 119 -13.39 -5.65 -8.60
C PHE A 119 -14.27 -6.92 -8.64
N ASP A 120 -15.35 -6.91 -7.86
CA ASP A 120 -16.28 -8.03 -7.67
C ASP A 120 -17.14 -8.38 -8.90
N GLU A 121 -17.42 -7.44 -9.81
CA GLU A 121 -18.17 -7.65 -11.06
C GLU A 121 -17.29 -7.48 -12.32
N PRO A 122 -17.57 -8.20 -13.44
CA PRO A 122 -16.73 -8.17 -14.64
C PRO A 122 -16.57 -6.80 -15.31
N ASN A 123 -17.52 -5.89 -15.14
CA ASN A 123 -17.38 -4.47 -15.52
C ASN A 123 -17.12 -3.65 -14.24
N PRO A 124 -15.97 -2.96 -14.11
CA PRO A 124 -15.74 -2.05 -13.00
C PRO A 124 -16.80 -0.95 -12.85
N GLU A 125 -17.44 -0.46 -13.93
CA GLU A 125 -18.56 0.51 -13.83
C GLU A 125 -19.86 -0.10 -13.22
N GLU A 126 -19.94 -1.42 -13.05
CA GLU A 126 -21.10 -2.12 -12.45
C GLU A 126 -20.73 -2.86 -11.15
N ALA A 127 -19.51 -2.64 -10.62
CA ALA A 127 -19.00 -3.22 -9.38
C ALA A 127 -19.63 -2.63 -8.10
N THR A 128 -19.48 -3.36 -7.00
CA THR A 128 -19.90 -2.95 -5.65
C THR A 128 -18.84 -3.13 -4.57
N GLU A 129 -17.81 -3.96 -4.78
CA GLU A 129 -16.76 -4.23 -3.80
C GLU A 129 -15.40 -4.41 -4.51
N LEU A 130 -14.30 -4.12 -3.82
CA LEU A 130 -12.95 -4.47 -4.27
C LEU A 130 -12.57 -5.86 -3.73
N ASP A 131 -12.02 -6.73 -4.57
CA ASP A 131 -11.62 -8.09 -4.18
C ASP A 131 -10.11 -8.20 -3.90
N TYR A 132 -9.29 -7.62 -4.78
CA TYR A 132 -7.83 -7.58 -4.63
C TYR A 132 -7.23 -6.23 -5.02
N ILE A 133 -6.07 -5.91 -4.43
CA ILE A 133 -5.06 -5.08 -5.09
C ILE A 133 -4.02 -5.98 -5.78
N THR A 134 -3.44 -5.48 -6.86
CA THR A 134 -2.41 -6.17 -7.65
C THR A 134 -1.20 -5.26 -7.82
N ILE A 135 0.01 -5.82 -7.72
CA ILE A 135 1.25 -5.17 -8.16
C ILE A 135 1.84 -6.04 -9.28
N GLY A 136 2.29 -5.41 -10.37
CA GLY A 136 2.83 -6.10 -11.53
C GLY A 136 4.16 -5.51 -12.00
N GLN A 137 5.10 -6.39 -12.37
CA GLN A 137 6.39 -6.04 -12.98
C GLN A 137 6.50 -6.69 -14.37
N LYS A 138 7.00 -5.94 -15.36
CA LYS A 138 7.34 -6.45 -16.69
C LYS A 138 8.32 -7.61 -16.58
N GLY A 139 8.18 -8.62 -17.45
CA GLY A 139 9.13 -9.72 -17.49
C GLY A 139 8.90 -10.68 -18.66
N LEU A 140 9.64 -11.78 -18.59
CA LEU A 140 9.49 -12.95 -19.44
C LEU A 140 8.95 -14.12 -18.61
N PHE A 141 8.21 -15.05 -19.24
CA PHE A 141 7.71 -16.25 -18.57
C PHE A 141 8.83 -17.29 -18.36
N THR A 142 9.72 -17.04 -17.40
CA THR A 142 10.90 -17.86 -17.04
C THR A 142 11.23 -17.76 -15.56
N GLU A 143 11.80 -18.80 -14.95
CA GLU A 143 12.27 -18.78 -13.55
C GLU A 143 13.25 -17.62 -13.29
N GLU A 144 14.10 -17.27 -14.27
CA GLU A 144 15.12 -16.21 -14.17
C GLU A 144 14.60 -14.78 -14.38
N SER A 145 13.28 -14.61 -14.54
CA SER A 145 12.63 -13.31 -14.75
C SER A 145 11.45 -13.06 -13.82
N GLN A 146 11.04 -14.06 -13.02
CA GLN A 146 10.14 -13.88 -11.88
C GLN A 146 10.89 -13.12 -10.77
N PRO A 147 10.35 -12.03 -10.19
CA PRO A 147 11.11 -11.21 -9.23
C PRO A 147 11.39 -11.92 -7.90
N ASP A 148 10.33 -12.37 -7.21
CA ASP A 148 10.39 -13.20 -5.99
C ASP A 148 9.15 -14.12 -5.89
N GLU A 149 9.05 -14.95 -4.85
CA GLU A 149 8.06 -16.03 -4.75
C GLU A 149 6.60 -15.60 -4.52
N GLU A 150 6.32 -14.35 -4.12
CA GLU A 150 4.94 -13.79 -4.11
C GLU A 150 4.35 -13.53 -5.50
N PHE A 151 5.19 -13.34 -6.52
CA PHE A 151 4.77 -13.10 -7.90
C PHE A 151 4.34 -14.42 -8.57
N THR A 152 3.28 -15.03 -8.05
CA THR A 152 2.86 -16.39 -8.40
C THR A 152 2.14 -16.49 -9.75
N HIS A 153 1.71 -15.36 -10.32
CA HIS A 153 0.87 -15.28 -11.52
C HIS A 153 1.58 -14.52 -12.66
N PHE A 154 1.45 -15.00 -13.89
CA PHE A 154 1.97 -14.35 -15.10
C PHE A 154 0.88 -14.13 -16.14
N HIS A 155 0.87 -12.94 -16.74
CA HIS A 155 -0.06 -12.59 -17.81
C HIS A 155 0.66 -11.93 -19.00
N GLN A 156 0.57 -12.52 -20.19
CA GLN A 156 1.12 -11.96 -21.43
C GLN A 156 0.53 -10.58 -21.76
N HIS A 157 1.36 -9.62 -22.19
CA HIS A 157 0.87 -8.31 -22.64
C HIS A 157 0.10 -8.40 -23.98
N THR A 158 0.41 -9.41 -24.80
CA THR A 158 -0.22 -9.65 -26.10
C THR A 158 -0.75 -11.08 -26.22
N ALA A 159 -2.07 -11.26 -26.30
CA ALA A 159 -2.71 -12.54 -26.63
C ALA A 159 -3.92 -12.39 -27.57
N ASP A 160 -4.51 -13.52 -27.98
CA ASP A 160 -5.74 -13.61 -28.80
C ASP A 160 -7.04 -13.43 -27.97
N SER A 161 -6.95 -13.43 -26.63
CA SER A 161 -8.06 -13.37 -25.65
C SER A 161 -7.51 -13.32 -24.22
N TRP A 162 -8.21 -12.73 -23.24
CA TRP A 162 -7.79 -12.68 -21.82
C TRP A 162 -7.38 -14.06 -21.26
N GLU A 163 -8.23 -15.09 -21.36
CA GLU A 163 -7.87 -16.44 -20.88
C GLU A 163 -6.78 -17.14 -21.72
N GLY A 164 -6.39 -16.55 -22.85
CA GLY A 164 -5.30 -16.99 -23.70
C GLY A 164 -3.94 -16.41 -23.32
N GLY A 165 -3.92 -15.31 -22.55
CA GLY A 165 -2.69 -14.70 -22.03
C GLY A 165 -2.26 -15.21 -20.67
N HIS A 166 -3.00 -16.13 -20.05
CA HIS A 166 -2.67 -16.71 -18.73
C HIS A 166 -1.47 -17.68 -18.84
N GLY A 167 -0.36 -17.34 -18.19
CA GLY A 167 0.94 -18.00 -18.42
C GLY A 167 1.47 -17.75 -19.84
N GLY A 168 2.30 -18.66 -20.36
CA GLY A 168 2.83 -18.57 -21.74
C GLY A 168 3.63 -19.81 -22.19
N GLU A 169 4.27 -19.74 -23.36
CA GLU A 169 5.46 -20.54 -23.66
C GLU A 169 6.70 -19.89 -22.97
N THR A 170 7.74 -20.68 -22.71
CA THR A 170 8.93 -20.22 -21.96
C THR A 170 9.62 -19.05 -22.66
N GLY A 171 9.63 -17.88 -22.02
CA GLY A 171 10.19 -16.64 -22.57
C GLY A 171 9.22 -15.76 -23.37
N ASP A 172 7.90 -16.00 -23.29
CA ASP A 172 6.90 -15.03 -23.75
C ASP A 172 6.89 -13.77 -22.86
N GLU A 173 6.57 -12.62 -23.44
CA GLU A 173 6.61 -11.28 -22.80
C GLU A 173 5.29 -10.94 -22.09
N GLY A 174 5.38 -10.33 -20.90
CA GLY A 174 4.20 -10.02 -20.09
C GLY A 174 4.53 -9.52 -18.68
N TYR A 175 3.64 -9.77 -17.74
CA TYR A 175 3.72 -9.26 -16.37
C TYR A 175 3.74 -10.39 -15.36
N TRP A 176 4.69 -10.36 -14.45
CA TRP A 176 4.65 -11.10 -13.18
C TRP A 176 3.80 -10.29 -12.19
N LEU A 177 2.81 -10.92 -11.57
CA LEU A 177 1.79 -10.26 -10.75
C LEU A 177 1.68 -10.89 -9.35
N THR A 178 1.69 -10.05 -8.32
CA THR A 178 1.33 -10.38 -6.94
C THR A 178 -0.09 -9.88 -6.67
N HIS A 179 -0.93 -10.70 -6.03
CA HIS A 179 -2.32 -10.36 -5.70
C HIS A 179 -2.51 -10.39 -4.18
N ILE A 180 -3.13 -9.35 -3.62
CA ILE A 180 -3.41 -9.23 -2.18
C ILE A 180 -4.93 -9.03 -2.02
N ALA A 181 -5.59 -10.00 -1.39
CA ALA A 181 -7.02 -9.97 -1.13
C ALA A 181 -7.35 -8.97 -0.02
N VAL A 182 -8.38 -8.14 -0.22
CA VAL A 182 -8.70 -7.00 0.67
C VAL A 182 -10.02 -7.17 1.45
N ARG A 183 -10.64 -8.35 1.36
CA ARG A 183 -11.87 -8.74 2.09
C ARG A 183 -12.07 -10.26 2.00
N GLU A 184 -13.04 -10.83 2.72
CA GLU A 184 -13.46 -12.23 2.50
C GLU A 184 -14.08 -12.40 1.10
N ILE A 185 -13.51 -13.30 0.27
CA ILE A 185 -13.94 -13.57 -1.12
C ILE A 185 -14.08 -15.06 -1.45
N GLU A 186 -15.08 -15.42 -2.27
CA GLU A 186 -15.38 -16.79 -2.72
C GLU A 186 -15.05 -16.98 -4.23
N TYR A 187 -13.79 -17.27 -4.57
CA TYR A 187 -13.38 -17.54 -5.96
C TYR A 187 -13.42 -19.03 -6.35
N PRO A 188 -13.83 -19.39 -7.59
CA PRO A 188 -14.03 -20.77 -8.02
C PRO A 188 -12.73 -21.57 -8.26
N PHE A 189 -11.56 -20.96 -8.07
CA PHE A 189 -10.26 -21.62 -8.07
C PHE A 189 -9.74 -21.98 -6.66
N HIS A 190 -10.45 -21.59 -5.59
CA HIS A 190 -10.16 -22.00 -4.21
C HIS A 190 -11.18 -23.05 -3.70
N ASP A 191 -10.76 -23.89 -2.75
CA ASP A 191 -11.61 -24.89 -2.08
C ASP A 191 -12.32 -24.32 -0.82
N GLU A 192 -11.82 -23.21 -0.27
CA GLU A 192 -12.30 -22.48 0.93
C GLU A 192 -12.24 -20.96 0.65
N PRO A 193 -12.99 -20.08 1.35
CA PRO A 193 -12.90 -18.63 1.16
C PRO A 193 -11.49 -18.08 1.43
N ILE A 194 -11.15 -16.97 0.79
CA ILE A 194 -9.90 -16.26 1.00
C ILE A 194 -10.19 -15.11 1.97
N GLU A 195 -9.59 -15.14 3.16
CA GLU A 195 -9.54 -14.02 4.11
C GLU A 195 -8.51 -12.97 3.62
N PRO A 196 -8.51 -11.70 4.09
CA PRO A 196 -7.54 -10.68 3.65
C PRO A 196 -6.09 -11.16 3.84
N GLN A 197 -5.33 -11.24 2.75
CA GLN A 197 -3.99 -11.86 2.71
C GLN A 197 -3.29 -11.68 1.35
N VAL A 198 -1.97 -11.94 1.29
CA VAL A 198 -1.25 -12.20 0.03
C VAL A 198 -1.76 -13.53 -0.54
N ASP A 199 -2.42 -13.50 -1.69
CA ASP A 199 -3.00 -14.69 -2.31
C ASP A 199 -1.99 -15.40 -3.22
N TYR A 200 -1.05 -16.12 -2.58
CA TYR A 200 -0.15 -17.08 -3.24
C TYR A 200 -0.91 -18.22 -3.98
N GLY A 201 -2.24 -18.30 -3.85
CA GLY A 201 -3.12 -19.23 -4.55
C GLY A 201 -3.77 -18.66 -5.82
N PHE A 202 -3.56 -17.38 -6.14
CA PHE A 202 -4.25 -16.66 -7.23
C PHE A 202 -3.87 -17.18 -8.64
N MET A 203 -4.58 -18.22 -9.09
CA MET A 203 -4.42 -18.83 -10.42
C MET A 203 -2.94 -19.00 -10.85
N PRO A 204 -2.06 -19.62 -10.04
CA PRO A 204 -0.62 -19.54 -10.21
C PRO A 204 -0.13 -20.18 -11.52
N THR A 205 0.95 -19.61 -12.07
CA THR A 205 1.57 -20.01 -13.33
C THR A 205 3.04 -20.37 -13.12
N PRO A 206 3.38 -21.61 -12.74
CA PRO A 206 4.76 -22.01 -12.54
C PRO A 206 5.57 -21.89 -13.86
N PRO A 207 6.68 -21.14 -13.88
CA PRO A 207 7.55 -21.06 -15.06
C PRO A 207 8.45 -22.31 -15.22
N GLU A 208 9.31 -22.31 -16.24
CA GLU A 208 10.43 -23.26 -16.39
C GLU A 208 11.77 -22.48 -16.52
N GLU A 209 12.91 -23.12 -16.21
CA GLU A 209 14.28 -22.61 -16.54
C GLU A 209 14.35 -22.13 -18.01
N GLY A 210 14.75 -20.88 -18.24
CA GLY A 210 14.57 -20.16 -19.50
C GLY A 210 15.84 -19.65 -20.16
N SER A 211 15.80 -18.38 -20.59
CA SER A 211 16.95 -17.63 -21.11
C SER A 211 17.63 -16.83 -20.00
N GLU A 212 18.93 -16.54 -20.16
CA GLU A 212 19.73 -15.82 -19.16
C GLU A 212 19.25 -14.36 -18.96
N GLY A 213 18.32 -14.11 -18.03
CA GLY A 213 18.03 -12.80 -17.41
C GLY A 213 16.65 -12.18 -17.67
N HIS A 214 16.39 -11.09 -16.94
CA HIS A 214 15.18 -10.24 -16.94
C HIS A 214 15.29 -9.06 -17.96
N ASP A 215 16.05 -9.21 -19.05
CA ASP A 215 16.26 -8.14 -20.06
C ASP A 215 14.95 -7.85 -20.84
N VAL A 216 14.14 -6.88 -20.39
CA VAL A 216 12.96 -6.36 -21.12
C VAL A 216 13.30 -5.10 -21.93
N ASP A 217 13.03 -5.12 -23.24
CA ASP A 217 13.28 -4.03 -24.21
C ASP A 217 12.03 -3.85 -25.11
N TRP A 218 10.83 -4.02 -24.52
CA TRP A 218 9.53 -3.93 -25.18
C TRP A 218 8.67 -2.78 -24.63
N GLU A 219 8.09 -2.02 -25.56
CA GLU A 219 7.08 -0.99 -25.31
C GLU A 219 5.71 -1.69 -25.10
N ALA A 220 4.93 -1.29 -24.11
CA ALA A 220 3.60 -1.83 -23.83
C ALA A 220 2.62 -1.60 -25.01
N PRO A 221 1.60 -2.45 -25.22
CA PRO A 221 0.79 -2.49 -26.44
C PRO A 221 0.22 -1.14 -26.90
N ASP A 222 -0.30 -0.34 -25.96
CA ASP A 222 -0.91 0.97 -26.22
C ASP A 222 -0.12 2.15 -25.60
N GLY A 223 1.01 1.87 -24.94
CA GLY A 223 1.86 2.84 -24.25
C GLY A 223 1.49 3.03 -22.78
N GLY A 224 1.39 4.28 -22.33
CA GLY A 224 1.10 4.66 -20.94
C GLY A 224 2.31 4.60 -20.01
N GLU A 225 3.12 3.55 -20.15
CA GLU A 225 4.32 3.23 -19.37
C GLU A 225 5.22 4.44 -19.01
N GLY A 226 5.60 4.51 -17.73
CA GLY A 226 6.37 5.61 -17.15
C GLY A 226 6.00 5.90 -15.70
N ASP A 227 6.64 6.92 -15.12
CA ASP A 227 6.27 7.46 -13.82
C ASP A 227 4.95 8.26 -13.89
N LEU A 228 4.15 8.21 -12.81
CA LEU A 228 2.94 9.03 -12.63
C LEU A 228 3.21 10.52 -12.87
N ASP A 229 2.34 11.19 -13.61
CA ASP A 229 2.48 12.61 -13.92
C ASP A 229 1.83 13.53 -12.85
N ASP A 230 2.05 14.85 -12.96
CA ASP A 230 1.53 15.85 -12.00
C ASP A 230 -0.02 15.89 -11.92
N GLU A 231 -0.75 15.40 -12.93
CA GLU A 231 -2.21 15.27 -12.94
C GLU A 231 -2.60 13.94 -12.25
N ASP A 232 -2.02 12.81 -12.66
CA ASP A 232 -2.28 11.47 -12.07
C ASP A 232 -1.98 11.40 -10.56
N ARG A 233 -0.78 11.87 -10.14
CA ARG A 233 -0.38 11.87 -8.73
C ARG A 233 -1.38 12.64 -7.87
N ASN A 234 -1.83 13.80 -8.37
CA ASN A 234 -2.76 14.66 -7.64
C ASN A 234 -4.17 14.07 -7.59
N GLU A 235 -4.62 13.37 -8.64
CA GLU A 235 -5.92 12.68 -8.64
C GLU A 235 -5.93 11.51 -7.64
N LEU A 236 -4.87 10.69 -7.60
CA LEU A 236 -4.72 9.64 -6.58
C LEU A 236 -4.69 10.21 -5.16
N ILE A 237 -4.04 11.36 -4.93
CA ILE A 237 -4.06 12.07 -3.64
C ILE A 237 -5.46 12.63 -3.30
N GLU A 238 -6.25 13.09 -4.28
CA GLU A 238 -7.63 13.55 -4.06
C GLU A 238 -8.65 12.40 -3.86
N ILE A 239 -8.32 11.15 -4.26
CA ILE A 239 -9.16 9.95 -4.04
C ILE A 239 -8.86 9.27 -2.70
N PHE A 240 -7.59 9.25 -2.28
CA PHE A 240 -7.11 8.63 -1.05
C PHE A 240 -7.10 9.63 0.13
N ASP A 241 -8.24 10.32 0.36
CA ASP A 241 -8.36 11.39 1.37
C ASP A 241 -8.88 10.93 2.75
N ASP A 242 -8.91 9.62 3.05
CA ASP A 242 -9.44 9.10 4.32
C ASP A 242 -8.49 9.30 5.52
N GLU A 243 -9.09 9.56 6.69
CA GLU A 243 -8.40 9.68 7.99
C GLU A 243 -8.68 8.45 8.87
N TRP A 244 -7.62 7.83 9.43
CA TRP A 244 -7.76 6.69 10.37
C TRP A 244 -7.06 6.87 11.72
N THR A 245 -6.10 7.79 11.81
CA THR A 245 -5.37 8.13 13.06
C THR A 245 -5.89 9.41 13.71
N ASN A 246 -5.62 9.58 15.01
CA ASN A 246 -5.94 10.80 15.77
C ASN A 246 -5.20 12.07 15.29
N GLU A 247 -5.74 13.25 15.61
CA GLU A 247 -5.22 14.57 15.19
C GLU A 247 -3.70 14.74 15.45
N ASP A 248 -3.17 14.20 16.56
CA ASP A 248 -1.74 14.32 16.94
C ASP A 248 -0.80 13.46 16.07
N GLN A 249 -1.31 12.40 15.42
CA GLN A 249 -0.58 11.64 14.41
C GLN A 249 -0.69 12.27 13.01
N GLN A 250 -1.76 13.01 12.73
CA GLN A 250 -1.94 13.74 11.47
C GLN A 250 -1.10 15.03 11.40
N GLU A 251 -0.97 15.79 12.49
CA GLU A 251 -0.11 17.01 12.55
C GLU A 251 1.40 16.66 12.68
N ALA A 252 1.91 15.70 11.90
CA ALA A 252 3.30 15.19 11.91
C ALA A 252 4.38 16.16 11.36
N ASP A 253 4.17 17.48 11.50
CA ASP A 253 5.08 18.62 11.25
C ASP A 253 5.88 18.58 9.93
N GLY A 254 5.39 17.84 8.93
CA GLY A 254 6.02 17.63 7.62
C GLY A 254 7.27 16.76 7.64
N ARG A 255 7.30 15.67 8.44
CA ARG A 255 8.53 14.86 8.66
C ARG A 255 8.37 13.34 8.67
N THR A 256 7.14 12.84 8.76
CA THR A 256 6.82 11.41 8.89
C THR A 256 5.92 11.02 7.71
N PRO A 257 5.79 9.72 7.37
CA PRO A 257 5.67 9.27 5.99
C PRO A 257 4.41 9.72 5.26
N SER A 258 4.60 9.94 3.96
CA SER A 258 3.60 10.41 3.01
C SER A 258 2.67 9.27 2.61
N HIS A 259 1.81 8.85 3.54
CA HIS A 259 0.73 7.90 3.29
C HIS A 259 -0.58 8.66 3.04
N VAL A 260 -1.25 8.33 1.93
CA VAL A 260 -2.64 8.71 1.66
C VAL A 260 -3.48 7.43 1.63
N TRP A 261 -4.71 7.46 2.17
CA TRP A 261 -5.47 6.27 2.53
C TRP A 261 -6.84 6.21 1.89
N LYS A 262 -7.34 5.00 1.60
CA LYS A 262 -8.71 4.80 1.13
C LYS A 262 -9.35 3.59 1.80
N TRP A 263 -10.47 3.79 2.49
CA TRP A 263 -11.24 2.66 3.01
C TRP A 263 -11.83 1.83 1.87
N VAL A 264 -11.76 0.50 2.02
CA VAL A 264 -12.41 -0.45 1.10
C VAL A 264 -13.39 -1.39 1.81
N SER A 265 -13.29 -1.55 3.13
CA SER A 265 -14.25 -2.28 3.96
C SER A 265 -14.44 -1.60 5.34
N GLU A 266 -15.27 -2.17 6.23
CA GLU A 266 -15.35 -1.73 7.64
C GLU A 266 -14.01 -1.98 8.41
N ASP A 267 -13.16 -2.90 7.93
CA ASP A 267 -11.94 -3.38 8.58
C ASP A 267 -10.65 -3.16 7.77
N THR A 268 -10.74 -2.78 6.49
CA THR A 268 -9.62 -2.78 5.55
C THR A 268 -9.45 -1.44 4.85
N GLY A 269 -8.24 -0.89 4.91
CA GLY A 269 -7.86 0.34 4.20
C GLY A 269 -6.65 0.13 3.29
N LEU A 270 -6.69 0.72 2.09
CA LEU A 270 -5.54 0.81 1.19
C LEU A 270 -4.68 2.03 1.51
N PHE A 271 -3.40 1.98 1.16
CA PHE A 271 -2.53 3.15 1.21
C PHE A 271 -1.58 3.26 0.00
N LEU A 272 -1.25 4.51 -0.33
CA LEU A 272 -0.19 4.89 -1.26
C LEU A 272 0.90 5.60 -0.46
N HIS A 273 2.16 5.12 -0.52
CA HIS A 273 3.31 5.70 0.16
C HIS A 273 4.24 6.39 -0.85
N TRP A 274 4.45 7.69 -0.69
CA TRP A 274 5.27 8.53 -1.59
C TRP A 274 6.68 8.81 -1.07
N ASP A 275 7.59 9.15 -1.98
CA ASP A 275 9.04 9.34 -1.73
C ASP A 275 9.43 10.58 -0.90
N GLU A 276 8.61 11.63 -0.88
CA GLU A 276 8.81 12.82 -0.04
C GLU A 276 7.71 12.95 1.04
N PRO A 277 8.01 13.33 2.29
CA PRO A 277 7.03 13.51 3.40
C PRO A 277 5.93 14.56 3.18
N ASN A 278 5.89 15.22 2.02
CA ASN A 278 4.80 16.09 1.59
C ASN A 278 4.30 15.59 0.23
N VAL A 279 3.05 15.11 0.20
CA VAL A 279 2.36 14.67 -1.02
C VAL A 279 2.38 15.70 -2.16
N GLU A 280 2.40 17.02 -1.84
CA GLU A 280 2.49 18.11 -2.84
C GLU A 280 3.90 18.28 -3.45
N GLU A 281 4.92 17.63 -2.89
CA GLU A 281 6.34 17.72 -3.31
C GLU A 281 6.93 16.37 -3.79
N ALA A 282 6.16 15.27 -3.72
CA ALA A 282 6.58 13.94 -4.14
C ALA A 282 6.70 13.77 -5.67
N GLU A 283 7.67 12.97 -6.09
CA GLU A 283 7.91 12.60 -7.50
C GLU A 283 7.60 11.10 -7.76
N ASN A 284 7.59 10.23 -6.74
CA ASN A 284 7.50 8.77 -6.92
C ASN A 284 6.56 8.10 -5.90
N LEU A 285 5.67 7.21 -6.37
CA LEU A 285 5.01 6.21 -5.52
C LEU A 285 6.00 5.08 -5.24
N ILE A 286 6.36 4.84 -3.98
CA ILE A 286 7.36 3.83 -3.58
C ILE A 286 6.76 2.55 -2.96
N TYR A 287 5.59 2.64 -2.32
CA TYR A 287 4.81 1.46 -1.92
C TYR A 287 3.31 1.63 -2.24
N PHE A 288 2.67 0.52 -2.58
CA PHE A 288 1.23 0.33 -2.57
C PHE A 288 0.91 -0.82 -1.61
N GLY A 289 -0.16 -0.72 -0.82
CA GLY A 289 -0.41 -1.71 0.22
C GLY A 289 -1.76 -1.58 0.89
N MET A 290 -1.96 -2.40 1.92
CA MET A 290 -3.17 -2.40 2.74
C MET A 290 -2.86 -2.55 4.23
N GLY A 291 -3.80 -2.05 5.04
CA GLY A 291 -3.89 -2.32 6.47
C GLY A 291 -5.20 -3.03 6.79
N GLU A 292 -5.11 -4.07 7.62
CA GLU A 292 -6.26 -4.79 8.20
C GLU A 292 -6.39 -4.50 9.70
N ARG A 293 -7.61 -4.19 10.16
CA ARG A 293 -7.91 -3.74 11.53
C ARG A 293 -7.78 -4.88 12.54
N GLY A 294 -6.99 -4.69 13.59
CA GLY A 294 -6.79 -5.74 14.60
C GLY A 294 -6.13 -5.27 15.90
N GLN A 295 -5.97 -6.19 16.86
CA GLN A 295 -5.14 -5.96 18.04
C GLN A 295 -3.68 -6.37 17.77
N PHE A 296 -2.76 -5.94 18.64
CA PHE A 296 -1.35 -6.34 18.57
C PHE A 296 -1.12 -7.78 19.08
N THR A 297 -1.70 -8.75 18.36
CA THR A 297 -1.60 -10.18 18.65
C THR A 297 -1.29 -10.98 17.39
N SER A 298 -0.69 -12.17 17.54
CA SER A 298 -0.46 -13.10 16.43
C SER A 298 -1.72 -13.83 15.95
N ASP A 299 -2.81 -13.83 16.73
CA ASP A 299 -4.10 -14.37 16.30
C ASP A 299 -4.86 -13.39 15.37
N ASP A 300 -4.54 -12.09 15.41
CA ASP A 300 -5.13 -11.03 14.56
C ASP A 300 -4.25 -10.64 13.35
N ILE A 301 -3.10 -11.29 13.13
CA ILE A 301 -2.29 -11.08 11.91
C ILE A 301 -3.06 -11.69 10.72
N PRO A 302 -3.29 -10.96 9.61
CA PRO A 302 -4.13 -11.42 8.50
C PRO A 302 -3.70 -12.78 7.92
N ALA A 303 -4.63 -13.74 7.91
CA ALA A 303 -4.42 -15.15 7.59
C ALA A 303 -3.22 -15.85 8.29
N GLY A 304 -2.68 -15.27 9.36
CA GLY A 304 -1.44 -15.70 10.02
C GLY A 304 -0.14 -15.40 9.24
N GLN A 305 -0.18 -14.54 8.21
CA GLN A 305 0.96 -14.18 7.35
C GLN A 305 1.93 -13.19 8.02
N ALA A 306 2.48 -13.57 9.17
CA ALA A 306 3.42 -12.75 9.96
C ALA A 306 4.79 -12.50 9.28
N GLU A 307 5.06 -13.14 8.14
CA GLU A 307 6.24 -12.89 7.31
C GLU A 307 5.98 -11.82 6.24
N ASP A 308 4.71 -11.45 5.97
CA ASP A 308 4.31 -10.43 4.98
C ASP A 308 3.65 -9.20 5.62
N PHE A 309 2.76 -9.40 6.60
CA PHE A 309 2.18 -8.33 7.45
C PHE A 309 3.09 -8.02 8.64
N THR A 310 4.28 -7.51 8.33
CA THR A 310 5.39 -7.38 9.30
C THR A 310 5.27 -6.17 10.23
N HIS A 311 4.51 -5.15 9.83
CA HIS A 311 4.39 -3.87 10.54
C HIS A 311 2.99 -3.65 11.12
N PHE A 312 2.93 -3.14 12.35
CA PHE A 312 1.71 -2.73 13.05
C PHE A 312 1.78 -1.26 13.45
N HIS A 313 0.68 -0.53 13.31
CA HIS A 313 0.60 0.87 13.70
C HIS A 313 -0.73 1.19 14.40
N LYS A 314 -0.65 1.86 15.55
CA LYS A 314 -1.79 2.19 16.43
C LYS A 314 -2.63 3.36 15.89
N HIS A 315 -3.94 3.28 16.03
CA HIS A 315 -4.83 4.38 15.62
C HIS A 315 -4.74 5.61 16.55
N GLU A 316 -4.38 5.41 17.83
CA GLU A 316 -4.12 6.48 18.79
C GLU A 316 -2.65 6.49 19.29
N ALA A 317 -1.98 7.63 19.16
CA ALA A 317 -0.67 7.93 19.76
C ALA A 317 -0.37 9.45 19.84
N ASP A 318 0.61 9.84 20.65
CA ASP A 318 1.09 11.24 20.80
C ASP A 318 1.84 11.80 19.58
N SER A 319 2.30 10.93 18.67
CA SER A 319 2.88 11.28 17.35
C SER A 319 2.90 10.04 16.46
N TRP A 320 3.12 10.20 15.15
CA TRP A 320 3.26 9.06 14.23
C TRP A 320 4.35 8.08 14.69
N GLU A 321 5.51 8.57 15.12
CA GLU A 321 6.62 7.72 15.60
C GLU A 321 6.27 6.96 16.89
N ALA A 322 5.32 7.47 17.68
CA ALA A 322 4.77 6.77 18.86
C ALA A 322 3.66 5.77 18.50
N GLY A 323 3.07 5.88 17.29
CA GLY A 323 2.08 4.96 16.74
C GLY A 323 2.66 3.63 16.25
N HIS A 324 3.92 3.63 15.80
CA HIS A 324 4.64 2.42 15.38
C HIS A 324 4.72 1.37 16.50
N GLY A 325 4.20 0.17 16.22
CA GLY A 325 4.15 -0.96 17.15
C GLY A 325 3.26 -0.73 18.38
N ALA A 326 3.11 -1.76 19.21
CA ALA A 326 2.39 -1.67 20.48
C ALA A 326 3.19 -2.27 21.65
N GLN A 327 2.75 -1.96 22.86
CA GLN A 327 3.33 -2.37 24.13
C GLN A 327 2.50 -3.46 24.84
N ASP A 328 1.21 -3.58 24.53
CA ASP A 328 0.27 -4.52 25.15
C ASP A 328 -0.68 -5.12 24.11
N PRO A 329 -1.01 -6.43 24.16
CA PRO A 329 -1.92 -7.09 23.24
C PRO A 329 -3.38 -6.59 23.29
N GLU A 330 -3.80 -5.80 24.30
CA GLU A 330 -5.11 -5.15 24.29
C GLU A 330 -5.16 -3.90 23.37
N GLN A 331 -4.02 -3.42 22.84
CA GLN A 331 -3.97 -2.24 21.96
C GLN A 331 -4.37 -2.55 20.51
N TRP A 332 -5.18 -1.65 19.93
CA TRP A 332 -5.74 -1.74 18.58
C TRP A 332 -5.03 -0.85 17.56
N GLY A 333 -4.99 -1.30 16.31
CA GLY A 333 -4.35 -0.59 15.20
C GLY A 333 -4.65 -1.27 13.87
N TYR A 334 -3.69 -1.21 12.95
CA TYR A 334 -3.70 -1.95 11.69
C TYR A 334 -2.43 -2.80 11.54
N TRP A 335 -2.59 -4.04 11.08
CA TRP A 335 -1.53 -4.87 10.53
C TRP A 335 -1.34 -4.52 9.05
N LEU A 336 -0.10 -4.18 8.67
CA LEU A 336 0.22 -3.50 7.42
C LEU A 336 1.18 -4.32 6.56
N ILE A 337 0.85 -4.44 5.28
CA ILE A 337 1.72 -5.00 4.24
C ILE A 337 2.16 -3.90 3.27
N HIS A 338 3.47 -3.82 3.04
CA HIS A 338 4.09 -2.82 2.18
C HIS A 338 4.66 -3.49 0.93
N HIS A 339 3.97 -3.39 -0.21
CA HIS A 339 4.50 -3.87 -1.48
C HIS A 339 5.21 -2.73 -2.20
N ALA A 340 6.52 -2.85 -2.37
CA ALA A 340 7.34 -1.90 -3.11
C ALA A 340 6.93 -1.89 -4.59
N THR A 341 6.84 -0.70 -5.17
CA THR A 341 6.43 -0.47 -6.57
C THR A 341 7.61 -0.09 -7.47
N ARG A 342 8.80 0.13 -6.90
CA ARG A 342 10.07 0.41 -7.60
C ARG A 342 11.27 0.14 -6.69
N ASP A 343 12.44 -0.08 -7.27
CA ASP A 343 13.71 -0.12 -6.53
C ASP A 343 14.01 1.24 -5.86
N HIS A 344 14.35 1.25 -4.56
CA HIS A 344 14.70 2.46 -3.81
C HIS A 344 15.62 2.21 -2.59
N GLU A 345 16.15 3.27 -1.95
CA GLU A 345 17.00 3.18 -0.74
C GLU A 345 16.20 3.64 0.50
N MET A 346 16.01 2.75 1.47
CA MET A 346 15.35 3.02 2.75
C MET A 346 16.33 2.91 3.94
N PRO A 347 15.96 3.37 5.15
CA PRO A 347 16.85 3.33 6.31
C PRO A 347 17.36 1.93 6.72
N TRP A 348 16.71 0.86 6.27
CA TRP A 348 17.12 -0.54 6.47
C TRP A 348 18.04 -1.08 5.36
N GLY A 349 17.91 -0.63 4.12
CA GLY A 349 18.75 -1.06 2.99
C GLY A 349 18.24 -0.62 1.62
N ASP A 350 18.84 -1.16 0.57
CA ASP A 350 18.26 -1.21 -0.77
C ASP A 350 16.99 -2.07 -0.72
N VAL A 351 15.88 -1.60 -1.31
CA VAL A 351 14.59 -2.29 -1.44
C VAL A 351 14.33 -2.54 -2.93
N GLU A 352 14.04 -3.78 -3.29
CA GLU A 352 13.71 -4.23 -4.67
C GLU A 352 12.16 -4.36 -4.81
N VAL A 353 11.63 -4.44 -6.04
CA VAL A 353 10.18 -4.61 -6.28
C VAL A 353 9.66 -5.94 -5.70
N GLY A 354 8.73 -5.88 -4.75
CA GLY A 354 8.22 -7.03 -4.00
C GLY A 354 7.62 -6.62 -2.66
N ILE A 355 7.31 -7.58 -1.79
CA ILE A 355 6.87 -7.31 -0.41
C ILE A 355 8.10 -6.94 0.44
N ASP A 356 8.13 -5.74 1.01
CA ASP A 356 9.23 -5.30 1.88
C ASP A 356 9.04 -5.86 3.29
N ARG A 357 9.50 -7.11 3.46
CA ARG A 357 9.46 -7.86 4.72
C ARG A 357 10.42 -7.29 5.79
N GLU A 358 11.26 -6.32 5.45
CA GLU A 358 12.11 -5.55 6.37
C GLU A 358 11.55 -4.14 6.68
N PHE A 359 10.35 -3.78 6.15
CA PHE A 359 9.68 -2.52 6.44
C PHE A 359 9.29 -2.42 7.92
N MET A 360 10.14 -1.75 8.71
CA MET A 360 9.92 -1.39 10.11
C MET A 360 9.17 -2.46 10.95
N PRO A 361 9.66 -3.72 11.01
CA PRO A 361 8.90 -4.84 11.55
C PRO A 361 8.65 -4.71 13.06
N THR A 362 7.43 -5.05 13.48
CA THR A 362 6.94 -4.93 14.86
C THR A 362 6.55 -6.31 15.42
N PRO A 363 7.50 -7.12 15.91
CA PRO A 363 7.21 -8.47 16.39
C PRO A 363 6.40 -8.46 17.69
N VAL A 364 5.36 -9.30 17.75
CA VAL A 364 4.66 -9.64 19.01
C VAL A 364 5.50 -10.57 19.89
N GLU A 365 5.31 -10.54 21.21
CA GLU A 365 5.97 -11.48 22.15
C GLU A 365 5.23 -12.84 22.25
N GLU A 366 5.98 -13.96 22.37
CA GLU A 366 5.50 -15.36 22.48
C GLU A 366 5.10 -15.82 23.91
#